data_AF-A0A3C0EUJ8-F1
#
_entry.id   AF-A0A3C0EUJ8-F1
#
_cell.length_a   1.000
_cell.length_b   1.000
_cell.length_c   1.000
_cell.angle_alpha   90.00
_cell.angle_beta   90.00
_cell.angle_gamma   90.00
#
_symmetry.space_group_name_H-M   'P 1'
#
loop_
_entity.id
_entity.type
_entity.pdbx_description
1 polymer ?
#
loop_
_entity_poly.entity_id
_entity_poly.type
_entity_poly.pdbx_seq_one_letter_code
_entity_poly.pdbx_strand_id
1 'polypeptide(L)'
;MNWQLITTSLATFLIGVVTGACGSYFASKYTDKRRHAEAKKTLAQKLKKVYQLMPELIEEIKDDLTKEDFKTVREIVILNRPNGYWDDGLTFAYYKTRHHDLKGKFSVLQNSGFVIPVSDDKYKITEEFVELITNFKC
;
A
#
# COMPACT_ATOMS: atom_id res chain seq x y z
N MET A 1 -60.59 23.17 9.72
CA MET A 1 -59.20 22.86 9.36
C MET A 1 -59.12 21.37 9.03
N ASN A 2 -58.85 21.00 7.77
CA ASN A 2 -58.86 19.58 7.35
C ASN A 2 -57.60 18.86 7.81
N TRP A 3 -57.66 18.28 9.00
CA TRP A 3 -56.56 17.56 9.64
C TRP A 3 -56.02 16.39 8.79
N GLN A 4 -56.87 15.76 7.98
CA GLN A 4 -56.51 14.64 7.09
C GLN A 4 -55.58 15.03 5.92
N LEU A 5 -55.66 16.27 5.42
CA LEU A 5 -54.79 16.76 4.35
C LEU A 5 -53.37 17.08 4.88
N ILE A 6 -53.29 17.54 6.14
CA ILE A 6 -52.01 17.87 6.79
C ILE A 6 -51.23 16.59 7.10
N THR A 7 -51.88 15.55 7.62
CA THR A 7 -51.21 14.29 7.99
C THR A 7 -50.63 13.53 6.79
N THR A 8 -51.36 13.49 5.67
CA THR A 8 -50.92 12.82 4.43
C THR A 8 -49.76 13.55 3.76
N SER A 9 -49.79 14.88 3.76
CA SER A 9 -48.70 15.72 3.26
C SER A 9 -47.43 15.59 4.12
N LEU A 10 -47.59 15.52 5.45
CA LEU A 10 -46.47 15.33 6.37
C LEU A 10 -45.83 13.94 6.19
N ALA A 11 -46.65 12.90 6.04
CA ALA A 11 -46.18 11.53 5.83
C ALA A 11 -45.39 11.37 4.54
N THR A 12 -45.87 11.93 3.43
CA THR A 12 -45.17 11.89 2.12
C THR A 12 -43.87 12.68 2.15
N PHE A 13 -43.83 13.84 2.81
CA PHE A 13 -42.61 14.60 3.03
C PHE A 13 -41.56 13.81 3.82
N LEU A 14 -41.95 13.18 4.94
CA LEU A 14 -41.04 12.36 5.75
C LEU A 14 -40.48 11.16 4.98
N ILE A 15 -41.32 10.47 4.18
CA ILE A 15 -40.86 9.37 3.32
C ILE A 15 -39.86 9.87 2.27
N GLY A 16 -40.10 11.03 1.68
CA GLY A 16 -39.18 11.65 0.72
C GLY A 16 -37.82 11.99 1.35
N VAL A 17 -37.81 12.57 2.56
CA VAL A 17 -36.58 12.90 3.30
C VAL A 17 -35.79 11.64 3.67
N VAL A 18 -36.46 10.61 4.19
CA VAL A 18 -35.81 9.33 4.55
C VAL A 18 -35.22 8.65 3.31
N THR A 19 -35.96 8.59 2.20
CA THR A 19 -35.49 7.97 0.96
C THR A 19 -34.29 8.72 0.37
N GLY A 20 -34.30 10.05 0.40
CA GLY A 20 -33.18 10.88 -0.05
C GLY A 20 -31.92 10.72 0.81
N ALA A 21 -32.07 10.71 2.13
CA ALA A 21 -30.96 10.53 3.08
C ALA A 21 -30.37 9.11 3.03
N CYS A 22 -31.21 8.09 2.92
CA CYS A 22 -30.74 6.71 2.73
C CYS A 22 -30.05 6.54 1.38
N GLY A 23 -30.61 7.07 0.29
CA GLY A 23 -30.02 7.00 -1.04
C GLY A 23 -28.63 7.64 -1.10
N SER A 24 -28.46 8.82 -0.51
CA SER A 24 -27.17 9.51 -0.46
C SER A 24 -26.12 8.76 0.37
N TYR A 25 -26.51 8.17 1.51
CA TYR A 25 -25.62 7.34 2.33
C TYR A 25 -25.14 6.08 1.60
N PHE A 26 -26.04 5.36 0.92
CA PHE A 26 -25.63 4.19 0.16
C PHE A 26 -24.73 4.58 -1.03
N ALA A 27 -25.07 5.66 -1.75
CA ALA A 27 -24.26 6.15 -2.86
C ALA A 27 -22.83 6.54 -2.44
N SER A 28 -22.68 7.26 -1.32
CA SER A 28 -21.35 7.60 -0.78
C SER A 28 -20.58 6.35 -0.37
N LYS A 29 -21.22 5.43 0.36
CA LYS A 29 -20.61 4.16 0.79
C LYS A 29 -20.12 3.29 -0.37
N TYR A 30 -20.88 3.21 -1.47
CA TYR A 30 -20.45 2.49 -2.67
C TYR A 30 -19.29 3.19 -3.38
N THR A 31 -19.29 4.52 -3.40
CA THR A 31 -18.21 5.32 -4.02
C THR A 31 -16.88 5.13 -3.29
N ASP A 32 -16.89 5.10 -1.96
CA ASP A 32 -15.67 4.89 -1.16
C ASP A 32 -15.09 3.49 -1.36
N LYS A 33 -15.92 2.45 -1.38
CA LYS A 33 -15.48 1.08 -1.68
C LYS A 33 -14.75 0.98 -3.02
N ARG A 34 -15.26 1.67 -4.05
CA ARG A 34 -14.63 1.68 -5.38
C ARG A 34 -13.27 2.36 -5.36
N ARG A 35 -13.15 3.50 -4.69
CA ARG A 35 -11.88 4.24 -4.58
C ARG A 35 -10.79 3.40 -3.93
N HIS A 36 -11.11 2.66 -2.86
CA HIS A 36 -10.14 1.77 -2.23
C HIS A 36 -9.71 0.62 -3.16
N ALA A 37 -10.64 0.03 -3.91
CA ALA A 37 -10.32 -1.03 -4.88
C ALA A 37 -9.46 -0.50 -6.05
N GLU A 38 -9.77 0.69 -6.57
CA GLU A 38 -9.01 1.35 -7.64
C GLU A 38 -7.59 1.72 -7.18
N ALA A 39 -7.43 2.19 -5.93
CA ALA A 39 -6.12 2.46 -5.34
C ALA A 39 -5.27 1.18 -5.23
N LYS A 40 -5.83 0.08 -4.71
CA LYS A 40 -5.12 -1.22 -4.64
C LYS A 40 -4.72 -1.73 -6.02
N LYS A 41 -5.62 -1.63 -7.01
CA LYS A 41 -5.32 -2.02 -8.40
C LYS A 41 -4.18 -1.19 -8.99
N THR A 42 -4.17 0.12 -8.72
CA THR A 42 -3.12 1.02 -9.19
C THR A 42 -1.77 0.65 -8.58
N LEU A 43 -1.72 0.35 -7.28
CA LEU A 43 -0.50 -0.10 -6.61
C LEU A 43 0.00 -1.44 -7.16
N ALA A 44 -0.88 -2.41 -7.38
CA ALA A 44 -0.51 -3.69 -7.99
C ALA A 44 0.07 -3.51 -9.41
N GLN A 45 -0.49 -2.60 -10.20
CA GLN A 45 0.06 -2.26 -11.52
C GLN A 45 1.43 -1.59 -11.43
N LYS A 46 1.64 -0.69 -10.46
CA LYS A 46 2.96 -0.11 -10.18
C LYS A 46 3.96 -1.20 -9.80
N LEU A 47 3.58 -2.12 -8.92
CA LEU A 47 4.44 -3.23 -8.49
C LEU A 47 4.84 -4.10 -9.69
N LYS A 48 3.89 -4.43 -10.57
CA LYS A 48 4.20 -5.20 -11.78
C LYS A 48 5.24 -4.50 -12.67
N LYS A 49 5.14 -3.18 -12.85
CA LYS A 49 6.13 -2.41 -13.61
C LYS A 49 7.50 -2.41 -12.93
N VAL A 50 7.53 -2.23 -11.62
CA VAL A 50 8.78 -2.29 -10.84
C VAL A 50 9.40 -3.68 -10.94
N TYR A 51 8.62 -4.75 -10.78
CA TYR A 51 9.09 -6.13 -10.90
C TYR A 51 9.75 -6.39 -12.25
N GLN A 52 9.18 -5.89 -13.35
CA GLN A 52 9.78 -6.01 -14.69
C GLN A 52 11.14 -5.31 -14.83
N LEU A 53 11.42 -4.27 -14.03
CA LEU A 53 12.68 -3.53 -14.07
C LEU A 53 13.77 -4.15 -13.20
N MET A 54 13.39 -4.84 -12.11
CA MET A 54 14.33 -5.34 -11.11
C MET A 54 13.86 -6.65 -10.46
N PRO A 55 13.58 -7.71 -11.24
CA PRO A 55 12.92 -8.92 -10.73
C PRO A 55 13.71 -9.57 -9.59
N GLU A 56 15.03 -9.71 -9.75
CA GLU A 56 15.93 -10.32 -8.76
C GLU A 56 15.88 -9.61 -7.39
N LEU A 57 15.81 -8.27 -7.37
CA LEU A 57 15.75 -7.51 -6.13
C LEU A 57 14.39 -7.67 -5.44
N ILE A 58 13.30 -7.69 -6.22
CA ILE A 58 11.95 -7.88 -5.66
C ILE A 58 11.80 -9.30 -5.11
N GLU A 59 12.38 -10.30 -5.77
CA GLU A 59 12.40 -11.68 -5.25
C GLU A 59 13.19 -11.78 -3.95
N GLU A 60 14.38 -11.18 -3.87
CA GLU A 60 15.18 -11.18 -2.63
C GLU A 60 14.40 -10.51 -1.48
N ILE A 61 13.75 -9.36 -1.73
CA ILE A 61 12.93 -8.67 -0.72
C ILE A 61 11.72 -9.54 -0.31
N LYS A 62 11.07 -10.22 -1.26
CA LYS A 62 9.95 -11.10 -0.97
C LYS A 62 10.37 -12.29 -0.10
N ASP A 63 11.49 -12.91 -0.43
CA ASP A 63 12.03 -14.06 0.30
C ASP A 63 12.42 -13.64 1.72
N ASP A 64 13.01 -12.46 1.88
CA ASP A 64 13.35 -11.91 3.19
C ASP A 64 12.11 -11.63 4.05
N LEU A 65 11.05 -11.04 3.48
CA LEU A 65 9.80 -10.72 4.17
C LEU A 65 8.95 -11.95 4.53
N THR A 66 9.14 -13.07 3.83
CA THR A 66 8.36 -14.30 4.06
C THR A 66 9.01 -15.25 5.08
N LYS A 67 10.24 -14.99 5.50
CA LYS A 67 10.90 -15.72 6.58
C LYS A 67 10.22 -15.43 7.92
N GLU A 68 9.94 -16.48 8.69
CA GLU A 68 9.26 -16.41 9.99
C GLU A 68 9.93 -15.40 10.94
N ASP A 69 11.26 -15.39 10.98
CA ASP A 69 12.05 -14.55 11.89
C ASP A 69 12.00 -13.06 11.53
N PHE A 70 11.55 -12.69 10.32
CA PHE A 70 11.61 -11.33 9.81
C PHE A 70 10.25 -10.71 9.45
N LYS A 71 9.15 -11.34 9.86
CA LYS A 71 7.77 -10.86 9.56
C LYS A 71 7.49 -9.43 9.99
N THR A 72 8.18 -8.92 11.00
CA THR A 72 8.00 -7.55 11.54
C THR A 72 9.08 -6.58 11.09
N VAL A 73 10.11 -7.04 10.38
CA VAL A 73 11.22 -6.19 9.94
C VAL A 73 10.75 -5.32 8.79
N ARG A 74 11.02 -4.02 8.88
CA ARG A 74 10.66 -3.01 7.87
C ARG A 74 11.83 -2.13 7.48
N GLU A 75 12.98 -2.28 8.11
CA GLU A 75 14.13 -1.45 7.84
C GLU A 75 15.05 -2.13 6.84
N ILE A 76 15.55 -1.33 5.91
CA ILE A 76 16.48 -1.73 4.87
C ILE A 76 17.71 -0.82 4.95
N VAL A 77 18.88 -1.42 4.78
CA VAL A 77 20.13 -0.71 4.55
C VAL A 77 20.78 -1.17 3.25
N ILE A 78 21.33 -0.21 2.51
CA ILE A 78 22.16 -0.45 1.33
C ILE A 78 23.63 -0.38 1.74
N LEU A 79 24.39 -1.43 1.43
CA LEU A 79 25.80 -1.53 1.78
C LEU A 79 26.67 -1.73 0.55
N ASN A 80 27.90 -1.24 0.60
CA ASN A 80 28.85 -1.41 -0.51
C ASN A 80 29.40 -2.83 -0.59
N ARG A 81 29.64 -3.51 0.55
CA ARG A 81 30.26 -4.85 0.61
C ARG A 81 29.71 -5.63 1.81
N PRO A 82 29.73 -6.98 1.79
CA PRO A 82 29.25 -7.82 2.90
C PRO A 82 30.08 -7.84 4.18
N ASN A 83 31.05 -6.93 4.37
CA ASN A 83 31.89 -6.92 5.57
C ASN A 83 31.49 -5.81 6.55
N GLY A 84 31.20 -6.22 7.79
CA GLY A 84 31.27 -5.36 8.98
C GLY A 84 30.08 -4.45 9.24
N TYR A 85 28.87 -4.80 8.81
CA TYR A 85 27.67 -4.11 9.27
C TYR A 85 27.19 -4.72 10.58
N TRP A 86 27.32 -3.94 11.66
CA TRP A 86 26.72 -4.23 12.96
C TRP A 86 25.63 -3.18 13.18
N ASP A 87 24.40 -3.65 13.28
CA ASP A 87 23.24 -2.85 13.64
C ASP A 87 22.59 -3.52 14.84
N ASP A 88 22.20 -2.72 15.82
CA ASP A 88 21.59 -3.22 17.06
C ASP A 88 20.14 -3.69 16.83
N GLY A 89 19.60 -3.42 15.62
CA GLY A 89 18.27 -3.82 15.17
C GLY A 89 18.28 -4.87 14.06
N LEU A 90 17.14 -5.56 13.92
CA LEU A 90 16.86 -6.42 12.77
C LEU A 90 16.59 -5.53 11.54
N THR A 91 17.56 -5.48 10.63
CA THR A 91 17.52 -4.68 9.39
C THR A 91 17.90 -5.57 8.21
N PHE A 92 17.19 -5.48 7.09
CA PHE A 92 17.58 -6.16 5.86
C PHE A 92 18.74 -5.42 5.17
N ALA A 93 19.80 -6.15 4.86
CA ALA A 93 21.00 -5.59 4.24
C ALA A 93 21.13 -6.04 2.79
N TYR A 94 21.07 -5.09 1.85
CA TYR A 94 21.29 -5.34 0.42
C TYR A 94 22.61 -4.74 -0.04
N TYR A 95 23.30 -5.46 -0.94
CA TYR A 95 24.68 -5.12 -1.31
C TYR A 95 24.79 -4.63 -2.76
N LYS A 96 25.49 -3.50 -2.97
CA LYS A 96 25.78 -2.96 -4.31
C LYS A 96 26.62 -3.91 -5.18
N THR A 97 27.34 -4.84 -4.57
CA THR A 97 28.08 -5.89 -5.28
C THR A 97 27.18 -6.97 -5.89
N ARG A 98 25.96 -7.15 -5.36
CA ARG A 98 24.99 -8.13 -5.87
C ARG A 98 24.02 -7.53 -6.86
N HIS A 99 23.70 -6.25 -6.72
CA HIS A 99 22.77 -5.53 -7.58
C HIS A 99 23.43 -4.33 -8.24
N HIS A 100 23.52 -4.35 -9.57
CA HIS A 100 23.89 -3.15 -10.32
C HIS A 100 22.86 -2.05 -10.08
N ASP A 101 23.35 -0.81 -9.90
CA ASP A 101 22.55 0.39 -9.63
C ASP A 101 21.51 0.22 -8.51
N LEU A 102 21.91 -0.42 -7.40
CA LEU A 102 21.00 -0.67 -6.27
C LEU A 102 20.36 0.62 -5.73
N LYS A 103 21.11 1.74 -5.67
CA LYS A 103 20.57 3.03 -5.21
C LYS A 103 19.53 3.60 -6.18
N GLY A 104 19.74 3.47 -7.49
CA GLY A 104 18.73 3.83 -8.49
C GLY A 104 17.48 2.96 -8.39
N LYS A 105 17.65 1.63 -8.18
CA LYS A 105 16.53 0.71 -7.94
C LYS A 105 15.70 1.12 -6.71
N PHE A 106 16.33 1.46 -5.59
CA PHE A 106 15.63 1.96 -4.40
C PHE A 106 14.97 3.33 -4.61
N SER A 107 15.53 4.18 -5.46
CA SER A 107 14.91 5.45 -5.86
C SER A 107 13.62 5.22 -6.67
N VAL A 108 13.58 4.19 -7.52
CA VAL A 108 12.35 3.78 -8.23
C VAL A 108 11.30 3.23 -7.25
N LEU A 109 11.72 2.44 -6.25
CA LEU A 109 10.83 1.96 -5.19
C LEU A 109 10.25 3.12 -4.38
N GLN A 110 11.08 4.11 -4.03
CA GLN A 110 10.65 5.30 -3.31
C GLN A 110 9.63 6.11 -4.13
N ASN A 111 9.94 6.39 -5.39
CA ASN A 111 9.03 7.12 -6.29
C ASN A 111 7.70 6.37 -6.53
N SER A 112 7.72 5.05 -6.41
CA SER A 112 6.51 4.21 -6.50
C SER A 112 5.67 4.22 -5.21
N GLY A 113 6.21 4.74 -4.11
CA GLY A 113 5.60 4.78 -2.79
C GLY A 113 5.78 3.49 -1.98
N PHE A 114 6.71 2.63 -2.36
CA PHE A 114 6.92 1.33 -1.72
C PHE A 114 7.90 1.37 -0.55
N VAL A 115 8.85 2.30 -0.60
CA VAL A 115 9.80 2.56 0.49
C VAL A 115 9.88 4.04 0.80
N ILE A 116 10.27 4.37 2.02
CA ILE A 116 10.45 5.73 2.52
C ILE A 116 11.93 5.88 2.90
N PRO A 117 12.65 6.91 2.41
CA PRO A 117 14.02 7.13 2.83
C PRO A 117 14.08 7.55 4.30
N VAL A 118 14.96 6.93 5.06
CA VAL A 118 15.27 7.31 6.46
C VAL A 118 16.60 8.07 6.50
N SER A 119 17.57 7.62 5.73
CA SER A 119 18.85 8.31 5.48
C SER A 119 19.39 7.95 4.10
N ASP A 120 20.58 8.44 3.73
CA ASP A 120 21.16 8.28 2.37
C ASP A 120 21.26 6.84 1.86
N ASP A 121 21.41 5.88 2.78
CA ASP A 121 21.51 4.45 2.48
C ASP A 121 20.54 3.60 3.33
N LYS A 122 19.60 4.21 4.06
CA LYS A 122 18.58 3.50 4.85
C LYS A 122 17.17 3.83 4.38
N TYR A 123 16.32 2.82 4.30
CA TYR A 123 14.94 2.90 3.84
C TYR A 123 14.01 2.13 4.78
N LYS A 124 12.75 2.55 4.82
CA LYS A 124 11.68 1.83 5.50
C LYS A 124 10.67 1.33 4.49
N ILE A 125 10.31 0.05 4.57
CA ILE A 125 9.30 -0.60 3.75
C ILE A 125 7.92 -0.16 4.25
N THR A 126 7.03 0.19 3.32
CA THR A 126 5.62 0.48 3.62
C THR A 126 4.82 -0.80 3.82
N GLU A 127 3.81 -0.78 4.69
CA GLU A 127 2.96 -1.98 4.91
C GLU A 127 2.19 -2.36 3.65
N GLU A 128 1.76 -1.38 2.85
CA GLU A 128 1.11 -1.62 1.56
C GLU A 128 2.02 -2.41 0.62
N PHE A 129 3.32 -2.11 0.62
CA PHE A 129 4.27 -2.86 -0.19
C PHE A 129 4.46 -4.30 0.33
N VAL A 130 4.56 -4.49 1.64
CA VAL A 130 4.65 -5.83 2.26
C VAL A 130 3.42 -6.67 1.91
N GLU A 131 2.21 -6.12 2.06
CA GLU A 131 0.97 -6.81 1.70
C GLU A 131 0.93 -7.19 0.22
N LEU A 132 1.40 -6.30 -0.66
CA LEU A 132 1.38 -6.54 -2.10
C LEU A 132 2.41 -7.58 -2.52
N ILE A 133 3.65 -7.49 -2.02
CA ILE A 133 4.75 -8.36 -2.45
C ILE A 133 4.61 -9.79 -1.94
N THR A 134 4.12 -9.96 -0.70
CA THR A 134 3.87 -11.29 -0.12
C THR A 134 2.78 -12.04 -0.88
N ASN A 135 1.78 -11.34 -1.41
CA ASN A 135 0.71 -11.90 -2.24
C ASN A 135 1.00 -11.88 -3.75
N PHE A 136 2.14 -11.33 -4.17
CA PHE A 136 2.49 -11.20 -5.58
C PHE A 136 2.84 -12.57 -6.17
N LYS A 137 2.08 -12.98 -7.19
CA LYS A 137 2.35 -14.17 -7.99
C LYS A 137 3.06 -13.73 -9.27
N CYS A 138 4.28 -14.24 -9.48
CA CYS A 138 5.07 -14.01 -10.69
C CYS A 138 4.42 -14.69 -11.90
#